data_AF-A0A2V7S1H3-F1
#
_entry.id   AF-A0A2V7S1H3-F1
#
_cell.length_a   1.000
_cell.length_b   1.000
_cell.length_c   1.000
_cell.angle_alpha   90.00
_cell.angle_beta   90.00
_cell.angle_gamma   90.00
#
_symmetry.space_group_name_H-M   'P 1'
#
loop_
_entity.id
_entity.type
_entity.pdbx_description
1 polymer ?
#
loop_
_entity_poly.entity_id
_entity_poly.type
_entity_poly.pdbx_seq_one_letter_code
_entity_poly.pdbx_strand_id
1 'polypeptide(L)'
;MPARSRPARTAILVIHGIGEQNPYETLDSFARGLVQYFASSRPSAKVSLEPERINHGDWTEAAVHVDGVNSADPRDTLRVSLFEFYWAPYTEGKVTYRGVLSWLARSALTPLRYWSDNLATLLAARAEPRKEGKPAAPVAWLFVREVLRAVGVYVPVLGLVALIAWL
;
A
#
# COMPACT_ATOMS: atom_id res chain seq x y z
N MET A 1 -10.71 -18.24 -43.82
CA MET A 1 -11.03 -18.54 -42.41
C MET A 1 -10.73 -17.28 -41.60
N PRO A 2 -11.71 -16.60 -40.98
CA PRO A 2 -11.41 -15.41 -40.20
C PRO A 2 -10.72 -15.82 -38.89
N ALA A 3 -9.64 -15.12 -38.54
CA ALA A 3 -8.88 -15.34 -37.32
C ALA A 3 -9.78 -15.15 -36.09
N ARG A 4 -9.83 -16.15 -35.20
CA ARG A 4 -10.47 -16.00 -33.88
C ARG A 4 -9.76 -14.86 -33.16
N SER A 5 -10.45 -13.77 -32.86
CA SER A 5 -9.95 -12.75 -31.94
C SER A 5 -9.65 -13.44 -30.62
N ARG A 6 -8.36 -13.52 -30.25
CA ARG A 6 -7.97 -14.06 -28.95
C ARG A 6 -8.65 -13.22 -27.87
N PRO A 7 -9.28 -13.83 -26.84
CA PRO A 7 -9.79 -13.11 -25.69
C PRO A 7 -8.70 -12.18 -25.16
N ALA A 8 -9.07 -10.98 -24.73
CA ALA A 8 -8.14 -10.13 -24.00
C ALA A 8 -7.68 -10.89 -22.74
N ARG A 9 -6.39 -11.17 -22.66
CA ARG A 9 -5.78 -11.88 -21.53
C ARG A 9 -5.25 -10.85 -20.56
N THR A 10 -5.77 -10.85 -19.34
CA THR A 10 -5.29 -9.98 -18.26
C THR A 10 -4.56 -10.82 -17.21
N ALA A 11 -3.41 -10.34 -16.76
CA ALA A 11 -2.71 -10.90 -15.61
C ALA A 11 -2.73 -9.88 -14.47
N ILE A 12 -2.97 -10.34 -13.25
CA ILE A 12 -2.96 -9.54 -12.03
C ILE A 12 -1.96 -10.16 -11.07
N LEU A 13 -1.02 -9.35 -10.60
CA LEU A 13 -0.06 -9.72 -9.58
C LEU A 13 -0.56 -9.23 -8.21
N VAL A 14 -0.76 -10.14 -7.28
CA VAL A 14 -1.20 -9.88 -5.92
C VAL A 14 0.03 -9.89 -5.02
N ILE A 15 0.31 -8.75 -4.40
CA ILE A 15 1.40 -8.58 -3.43
C ILE A 15 0.75 -8.39 -2.07
N HIS A 16 0.95 -9.34 -1.15
CA HIS A 16 0.37 -9.27 0.19
C HIS A 16 1.16 -8.31 1.09
N GLY A 17 0.54 -7.89 2.21
CA GLY A 17 1.17 -7.01 3.20
C GLY A 17 2.18 -7.72 4.13
N ILE A 18 2.68 -6.98 5.12
CA ILE A 18 3.49 -7.50 6.23
C ILE A 18 2.57 -8.16 7.27
N GLY A 19 2.85 -9.41 7.63
CA GLY A 19 2.13 -10.10 8.71
C GLY A 19 2.32 -11.61 8.68
N GLU A 20 1.77 -12.28 9.70
CA GLU A 20 1.59 -13.72 9.70
C GLU A 20 0.44 -14.05 8.74
N GLN A 21 0.72 -14.85 7.71
CA GLN A 21 -0.24 -15.17 6.65
C GLN A 21 -0.16 -16.64 6.31
N ASN A 22 -1.32 -17.28 6.11
CA ASN A 22 -1.37 -18.61 5.54
C ASN A 22 -1.08 -18.52 4.04
N PRO A 23 -0.25 -19.43 3.47
CA PRO A 23 0.00 -19.47 2.04
C PRO A 23 -1.30 -19.47 1.23
N TYR A 24 -1.37 -18.63 0.20
CA TYR A 24 -2.48 -18.54 -0.77
C TYR A 24 -3.82 -18.01 -0.23
N GLU A 25 -3.92 -17.66 1.07
CA GLU A 25 -5.15 -17.11 1.64
C GLU A 25 -5.52 -15.74 1.02
N THR A 26 -4.51 -14.89 0.80
CA THR A 26 -4.70 -13.59 0.16
C THR A 26 -5.13 -13.77 -1.30
N LEU A 27 -4.50 -14.70 -2.02
CA LEU A 27 -4.83 -15.01 -3.42
C LEU A 27 -6.27 -15.54 -3.55
N ASP A 28 -6.67 -16.50 -2.72
CA ASP A 28 -8.02 -17.08 -2.72
C ASP A 28 -9.08 -16.03 -2.37
N SER A 29 -8.86 -15.23 -1.32
CA SER A 29 -9.78 -14.16 -0.91
C SER A 29 -9.98 -13.13 -2.01
N PHE A 30 -8.89 -12.70 -2.66
CA PHE A 30 -8.95 -11.75 -3.77
C PHE A 30 -9.66 -12.36 -4.99
N ALA A 31 -9.36 -13.62 -5.35
CA ALA A 31 -9.99 -14.31 -6.47
C ALA A 31 -11.50 -14.46 -6.28
N ARG A 32 -11.95 -14.82 -5.07
CA ARG A 32 -13.39 -14.91 -4.72
C ARG A 32 -14.08 -13.56 -4.86
N GLY A 33 -13.47 -12.48 -4.38
CA GLY A 33 -14.00 -11.12 -4.53
C GLY A 33 -14.15 -10.72 -6.00
N LEU A 34 -13.16 -11.08 -6.83
CA LEU A 34 -13.20 -10.81 -8.27
C LEU A 34 -14.34 -11.56 -8.97
N VAL A 35 -14.58 -12.83 -8.59
CA VAL A 35 -15.69 -13.62 -9.12
C VAL A 35 -17.04 -13.05 -8.71
N GLN A 36 -17.19 -12.64 -7.45
CA GLN A 36 -18.41 -11.97 -6.99
C GLN A 36 -18.68 -10.70 -7.80
N TYR A 37 -17.65 -9.86 -8.00
CA TYR A 37 -17.77 -8.65 -8.81
C TYR A 37 -18.21 -8.93 -10.24
N PHE A 38 -17.60 -9.91 -10.92
CA PHE A 38 -17.96 -10.25 -12.30
C PHE A 38 -19.33 -10.91 -12.40
N ALA A 39 -19.71 -11.77 -11.44
CA ALA A 39 -21.04 -12.36 -11.39
C ALA A 39 -22.14 -11.29 -11.23
N SER A 40 -21.91 -10.26 -10.41
CA SER A 40 -22.85 -9.14 -10.26
C SER A 40 -22.85 -8.19 -11.46
N SER A 41 -21.69 -7.94 -12.07
CA SER A 41 -21.56 -6.97 -13.18
C SER A 41 -21.92 -7.57 -14.54
N ARG A 42 -21.93 -8.89 -14.67
CA ARG A 42 -22.25 -9.62 -15.91
C ARG A 42 -23.23 -10.79 -15.62
N PRO A 43 -24.53 -10.52 -15.43
CA PRO A 43 -25.51 -11.54 -15.01
C PRO A 43 -25.66 -12.73 -15.97
N SER A 44 -25.38 -12.54 -17.27
CA SER A 44 -25.46 -13.58 -18.30
C SER A 44 -24.15 -14.37 -18.49
N ALA A 45 -23.08 -13.99 -17.78
CA ALA A 45 -21.79 -14.64 -17.86
C ALA A 45 -21.67 -15.72 -16.78
N LYS A 46 -21.31 -16.94 -17.19
CA LYS A 46 -20.90 -17.98 -16.25
C LYS A 46 -19.44 -17.75 -15.90
N VAL A 47 -19.18 -17.40 -14.64
CA VAL A 47 -17.83 -17.16 -14.10
C VAL A 47 -17.36 -18.38 -13.32
N SER A 48 -16.15 -18.86 -13.58
CA SER A 48 -15.53 -19.99 -12.88
C SER A 48 -14.14 -19.62 -12.34
N LEU A 49 -13.75 -20.30 -11.27
CA LEU A 49 -12.43 -20.26 -10.67
C LEU A 49 -11.70 -21.57 -10.96
N GLU A 50 -10.50 -21.46 -11.53
CA GLU A 50 -9.64 -22.60 -11.80
C GLU A 50 -8.28 -22.40 -11.12
N PRO A 51 -7.99 -23.11 -10.01
CA PRO A 51 -6.66 -23.08 -9.41
C PRO A 51 -5.67 -23.89 -10.26
N GLU A 52 -4.50 -23.31 -10.52
CA GLU A 52 -3.40 -23.95 -11.21
C GLU A 52 -2.15 -23.96 -10.31
N ARG A 53 -1.46 -25.10 -10.30
CA ARG A 53 -0.17 -25.24 -9.61
C ARG A 53 0.93 -25.32 -10.65
N ILE A 54 1.78 -24.29 -10.71
CA ILE A 54 2.87 -24.18 -11.66
C ILE A 54 4.14 -24.71 -10.98
N ASN A 55 4.76 -25.71 -11.58
CA ASN A 55 5.99 -26.31 -11.05
C ASN A 55 7.21 -25.73 -11.79
N HIS A 56 8.10 -25.08 -11.03
CA HIS A 56 9.37 -24.55 -11.54
C HIS A 56 10.56 -25.48 -11.28
N GLY A 57 10.31 -26.64 -10.67
CA GLY A 57 11.30 -27.69 -10.35
C GLY A 57 11.82 -27.56 -8.92
N ASP A 58 12.47 -26.44 -8.62
CA ASP A 58 13.02 -26.11 -7.29
C ASP A 58 12.00 -25.42 -6.37
N TRP A 59 10.97 -24.78 -6.94
CA TRP A 59 9.84 -24.23 -6.19
C TRP A 59 8.52 -24.38 -6.96
N THR A 60 7.42 -24.12 -6.26
CA THR A 60 6.06 -24.21 -6.80
C THR A 60 5.36 -22.87 -6.65
N GLU A 61 4.68 -22.43 -7.71
CA GLU A 61 3.86 -21.24 -7.74
C GLU A 61 2.39 -21.63 -7.82
N ALA A 62 1.51 -20.85 -7.17
CA ALA A 62 0.07 -20.99 -7.35
C ALA A 62 -0.45 -19.85 -8.22
N ALA A 63 -1.29 -20.21 -9.18
CA ALA A 63 -2.05 -19.27 -9.97
C ALA A 63 -3.54 -19.59 -9.83
N VAL A 64 -4.38 -18.56 -9.99
CA VAL A 64 -5.83 -18.73 -10.04
C VAL A 64 -6.34 -18.07 -11.31
N HIS A 65 -7.08 -18.81 -12.12
CA HIS A 65 -7.71 -18.29 -13.32
C HIS A 65 -9.18 -18.02 -13.06
N VAL A 66 -9.61 -16.82 -13.46
CA VAL A 66 -11.02 -16.43 -13.51
C VAL A 66 -11.41 -16.38 -14.97
N ASP A 67 -12.21 -17.36 -15.37
CA ASP A 67 -12.75 -17.45 -16.71
C ASP A 67 -14.24 -17.08 -16.68
N GLY A 68 -14.66 -16.29 -17.66
CA GLY A 68 -16.04 -15.86 -17.83
C GLY A 68 -16.45 -16.05 -19.28
N VAL A 69 -17.56 -16.76 -19.51
CA VAL A 69 -18.15 -16.91 -20.85
C VAL A 69 -19.55 -16.31 -20.83
N ASN A 70 -19.80 -15.33 -21.69
CA ASN A 70 -21.13 -14.77 -21.84
C ASN A 70 -22.02 -15.74 -22.62
N SER A 71 -23.16 -16.12 -22.01
CA SER A 71 -24.09 -17.07 -22.65
C SER A 71 -24.79 -16.47 -23.87
N ALA A 72 -24.90 -15.14 -23.95
CA ALA A 72 -25.53 -14.43 -25.06
C ALA A 72 -24.56 -14.18 -26.24
N ASP A 73 -23.26 -14.06 -25.96
CA ASP A 73 -22.21 -13.96 -26.97
C ASP A 73 -20.98 -14.79 -26.57
N PRO A 74 -20.81 -16.01 -27.10
CA PRO A 74 -19.66 -16.87 -26.81
C PRO A 74 -18.31 -16.27 -27.23
N ARG A 75 -18.27 -15.15 -27.96
CA ARG A 75 -17.04 -14.43 -28.30
C ARG A 75 -16.61 -13.45 -27.21
N ASP A 76 -17.55 -12.99 -26.37
CA ASP A 76 -17.27 -12.20 -25.18
C ASP A 76 -16.79 -13.13 -24.06
N THR A 77 -15.49 -13.39 -24.11
CA THR A 77 -14.76 -14.24 -23.18
C THR A 77 -13.82 -13.40 -22.33
N LEU A 78 -13.90 -13.59 -21.03
CA LEU A 78 -13.06 -12.97 -20.03
C LEU A 78 -12.09 -14.04 -19.52
N ARG A 79 -10.78 -13.72 -19.53
CA ARG A 79 -9.78 -14.53 -18.85
C ARG A 79 -8.83 -13.64 -18.06
N VAL A 80 -8.89 -13.76 -16.74
CA VAL A 80 -7.99 -13.09 -15.80
C VAL A 80 -7.18 -14.14 -15.08
N SER A 81 -5.86 -14.00 -15.08
CA SER A 81 -4.95 -14.88 -14.34
C SER A 81 -4.35 -14.13 -13.17
N LEU A 82 -4.41 -14.72 -11.99
CA LEU A 82 -4.00 -14.16 -10.73
C LEU A 82 -2.75 -14.89 -10.25
N PHE A 83 -1.72 -14.14 -9.87
CA PHE A 83 -0.47 -14.67 -9.36
C PHE A 83 -0.17 -14.03 -8.01
N GLU A 84 0.37 -14.79 -7.06
CA GLU A 84 0.81 -14.25 -5.78
C GLU A 84 2.33 -14.08 -5.76
N PHE A 85 2.79 -12.89 -5.36
CA PHE A 85 4.21 -12.61 -5.19
C PHE A 85 4.58 -12.55 -3.71
N TYR A 86 5.29 -13.58 -3.26
CA TYR A 86 5.87 -13.63 -1.92
C TYR A 86 7.16 -12.80 -1.86
N TRP A 87 7.04 -11.58 -1.34
CA TRP A 87 8.14 -10.59 -1.38
C TRP A 87 9.09 -10.64 -0.18
N ALA A 88 8.70 -11.30 0.92
CA ALA A 88 9.48 -11.28 2.17
C ALA A 88 10.97 -11.68 1.98
N PRO A 89 11.33 -12.73 1.21
CA PRO A 89 12.74 -13.14 1.02
C PRO A 89 13.58 -12.07 0.33
N TYR A 90 12.94 -11.20 -0.45
CA TYR A 90 13.64 -10.12 -1.16
C TYR A 90 13.97 -8.94 -0.23
N THR A 91 13.27 -8.81 0.89
CA THR A 91 13.43 -7.70 1.84
C THR A 91 14.02 -8.11 3.17
N GLU A 92 13.92 -9.38 3.53
CA GLU A 92 14.46 -9.92 4.77
C GLU A 92 15.99 -9.74 4.79
N GLY A 93 16.50 -9.24 5.92
CA GLY A 93 17.93 -8.98 6.11
C GLY A 93 18.52 -7.85 5.26
N LYS A 94 17.75 -7.18 4.38
CA LYS A 94 18.25 -6.04 3.58
C LYS A 94 18.45 -4.78 4.40
N VAL A 95 17.69 -4.62 5.47
CA VAL A 95 17.80 -3.46 6.37
C VAL A 95 18.83 -3.77 7.45
N THR A 96 19.89 -2.97 7.49
CA THR A 96 20.91 -3.06 8.55
C THR A 96 20.47 -2.28 9.79
N TYR A 97 20.98 -2.65 10.97
CA TYR A 97 20.77 -1.87 12.20
C TYR A 97 21.15 -0.39 12.05
N ARG A 98 22.25 -0.12 11.33
CA ARG A 98 22.68 1.25 10.99
C ARG A 98 21.66 1.95 10.09
N GLY A 99 21.06 1.22 9.15
CA GLY A 99 19.98 1.70 8.31
C GLY A 99 18.75 2.09 9.14
N VAL A 100 18.34 1.26 10.10
CA VAL A 100 17.25 1.56 11.03
C VAL A 100 17.55 2.82 11.85
N LEU A 101 18.74 2.91 12.45
CA LEU A 101 19.12 4.05 13.27
C LEU A 101 19.21 5.35 12.45
N SER A 102 19.75 5.27 11.23
CA SER A 102 19.80 6.40 10.30
C SER A 102 18.40 6.84 9.87
N TRP A 103 17.52 5.89 9.54
CA TRP A 103 16.13 6.19 9.20
C TRP A 103 15.39 6.83 10.38
N LEU A 104 15.58 6.31 11.60
CA LEU A 104 14.97 6.85 12.81
C LEU A 104 15.46 8.28 13.07
N ALA A 105 16.77 8.54 13.01
CA ALA A 105 17.33 9.86 13.19
C ALA A 105 16.83 10.84 12.12
N ARG A 106 16.81 10.44 10.85
CA ARG A 106 16.29 11.28 9.76
C ARG A 106 14.81 11.58 9.94
N SER A 107 14.01 10.57 10.23
CA SER A 107 12.56 10.71 10.45
C SER A 107 12.25 11.59 11.66
N ALA A 108 13.00 11.42 12.74
CA ALA A 108 12.89 12.25 13.93
C ALA A 108 13.27 13.70 13.61
N LEU A 109 14.23 13.98 12.74
CA LEU A 109 14.65 15.34 12.39
C LEU A 109 13.87 15.96 11.21
N THR A 110 12.99 15.20 10.55
CA THR A 110 12.14 15.65 9.44
C THR A 110 11.38 16.95 9.75
N PRO A 111 10.73 17.13 10.93
CA PRO A 111 10.01 18.37 11.23
C PRO A 111 10.91 19.61 11.25
N LEU A 112 12.17 19.45 11.68
CA LEU A 112 13.16 20.53 11.67
C LEU A 112 13.67 20.82 10.26
N ARG A 113 13.84 19.77 9.45
CA ARG A 113 14.29 19.87 8.05
C ARG A 113 13.29 20.61 7.17
N TYR A 114 11.99 20.38 7.37
CA TYR A 114 10.92 20.99 6.58
C TYR A 114 10.28 22.19 7.29
N TRP A 115 10.98 22.83 8.23
CA TRP A 115 10.44 23.95 8.98
C TRP A 115 10.05 25.14 8.09
N SER A 116 10.85 25.45 7.06
CA SER A 116 10.53 26.48 6.07
C SER A 116 9.28 26.14 5.26
N ASP A 117 9.14 24.87 4.86
CA ASP A 117 8.07 24.41 3.97
C ASP A 117 6.76 24.27 4.74
N ASN A 118 6.83 23.84 6.01
CA ASN A 118 5.72 23.86 6.95
C ASN A 118 5.27 25.30 7.20
N LEU A 119 6.19 26.24 7.40
CA LEU A 119 5.86 27.65 7.59
C LEU A 119 5.23 28.25 6.33
N ALA A 120 5.79 27.97 5.14
CA ALA A 120 5.24 28.40 3.87
C ALA A 120 3.83 27.83 3.63
N THR A 121 3.60 26.56 3.97
CA THR A 121 2.29 25.91 3.89
C THR A 121 1.28 26.55 4.85
N LEU A 122 1.71 26.85 6.08
CA LEU A 122 0.86 27.52 7.08
C LEU A 122 0.52 28.97 6.68
N LEU A 123 1.45 29.68 6.03
CA LEU A 123 1.24 31.02 5.48
C LEU A 123 0.35 31.00 4.24
N ALA A 124 0.53 30.02 3.35
CA ALA A 124 -0.33 29.81 2.19
C ALA A 124 -1.78 29.47 2.60
N ALA A 125 -1.95 28.61 3.61
CA ALA A 125 -3.26 28.29 4.19
C ALA A 125 -3.98 29.49 4.83
N ARG A 126 -3.25 30.58 5.13
CA ARG A 126 -3.81 31.86 5.59
C ARG A 126 -4.27 32.76 4.43
N ALA A 127 -3.66 32.62 3.25
CA ALA A 127 -3.95 33.45 2.08
C ALA A 127 -5.19 32.99 1.29
N GLU A 128 -5.59 31.72 1.42
CA GLU A 128 -6.79 31.16 0.81
C GLU A 128 -8.09 31.74 1.43
N PRO A 129 -9.09 32.15 0.62
CA PRO A 129 -10.37 32.65 1.11
C PRO A 129 -11.14 31.55 1.84
N ARG A 130 -11.41 31.80 3.12
CA ARG A 130 -11.90 30.80 4.07
C ARG A 130 -13.39 30.51 3.88
N LYS A 131 -13.76 29.25 3.65
CA LYS A 131 -15.16 28.79 3.73
C LYS A 131 -15.61 28.74 5.21
N GLU A 132 -16.61 29.55 5.52
CA GLU A 132 -17.43 29.71 6.74
C GLU A 132 -17.11 28.94 8.05
N GLY A 133 -17.12 29.69 9.16
CA GLY A 133 -17.73 29.25 10.43
C GLY A 133 -16.82 28.85 11.61
N LYS A 134 -15.53 28.57 11.40
CA LYS A 134 -14.63 28.16 12.52
C LYS A 134 -13.62 29.24 12.89
N PRO A 135 -13.52 29.65 14.18
CA PRO A 135 -12.55 30.65 14.61
C PRO A 135 -11.14 30.18 14.23
N ALA A 136 -10.37 31.08 13.62
CA ALA A 136 -8.98 30.83 13.32
C ALA A 136 -8.20 30.77 14.63
N ALA A 137 -7.75 29.59 15.04
CA ALA A 137 -6.60 29.55 15.94
C ALA A 137 -5.51 30.38 15.25
N PRO A 138 -4.94 31.41 15.90
CA PRO A 138 -3.97 32.27 15.24
C PRO A 138 -2.81 31.39 14.79
N VAL A 139 -2.37 31.53 13.55
CA VAL A 139 -1.26 30.74 12.98
C VAL A 139 -0.04 30.76 13.89
N ALA A 140 0.18 31.88 14.59
CA ALA A 140 1.17 32.04 15.65
C ALA A 140 1.01 31.02 16.80
N TRP A 141 -0.22 30.72 17.24
CA TRP A 141 -0.49 29.72 18.27
C TRP A 141 -0.27 28.29 17.78
N LEU A 142 -0.68 27.96 16.54
CA LEU A 142 -0.39 26.65 15.96
C LEU A 142 1.12 26.43 15.82
N PHE A 143 1.85 27.47 15.43
CA PHE A 143 3.30 27.46 15.33
C PHE A 143 3.97 27.32 16.70
N VAL A 144 3.57 28.12 17.69
CA VAL A 144 4.08 28.03 19.07
C VAL A 144 3.81 26.64 19.65
N ARG A 145 2.62 26.07 19.41
CA ARG A 145 2.28 24.72 19.84
C ARG A 145 3.18 23.67 19.21
N GLU A 146 3.49 23.80 17.91
CA GLU A 146 4.37 22.86 17.22
C GLU A 146 5.82 22.97 17.69
N VAL A 147 6.30 24.20 17.94
CA VAL A 147 7.61 24.44 18.55
C VAL A 147 7.69 23.84 19.96
N LEU A 148 6.67 24.06 20.79
CA LEU A 148 6.62 23.49 22.14
C LEU A 148 6.56 21.96 22.12
N ARG A 149 5.84 21.37 21.16
CA ARG A 149 5.78 19.92 20.97
C ARG A 149 7.15 19.37 20.54
N ALA A 150 7.82 20.03 19.59
CA ALA A 150 9.16 19.66 19.17
C ALA A 150 10.14 19.72 20.35
N VAL A 151 10.19 20.84 21.08
CA VAL A 151 11.02 21.01 22.27
C VAL A 151 10.72 19.93 23.33
N GLY A 152 9.44 19.69 23.61
CA GLY A 152 9.00 18.68 24.57
C GLY A 152 9.34 17.23 24.18
N VAL A 153 9.59 16.95 22.90
CA VAL A 153 10.04 15.63 22.43
C VAL A 153 11.56 15.55 22.38
N TYR A 154 12.25 16.54 21.80
CA TYR A 154 13.70 16.44 21.59
C TYR A 154 14.54 16.71 22.84
N VAL A 155 14.12 17.63 23.73
CA VAL A 155 14.90 17.94 24.94
C VAL A 155 15.00 16.75 25.90
N PRO A 156 13.91 16.02 26.23
CA PRO A 156 14.01 14.83 27.07
C PRO A 156 14.80 13.69 26.42
N VAL A 157 14.68 13.52 25.09
CA VAL A 157 15.45 12.50 24.36
C VAL A 157 16.94 12.82 24.40
N LEU A 158 17.34 14.07 24.20
CA LEU A 158 18.74 14.50 24.33
C LEU A 158 19.24 14.33 25.77
N GLY A 159 18.42 14.65 26.77
CA GLY A 159 18.74 14.43 28.18
C GLY A 159 18.94 12.95 28.52
N LEU A 160 18.08 12.07 28.00
CA LEU A 160 18.20 10.62 28.17
C LEU A 160 19.47 10.08 27.50
N VAL A 161 19.77 10.52 26.28
CA VAL A 161 21.01 10.13 25.57
C VAL A 161 22.24 10.60 26.36
N ALA A 162 22.23 11.82 26.89
CA ALA A 162 23.32 12.34 27.71
C ALA A 162 23.49 11.55 29.02
N LEU A 163 22.39 11.16 29.66
CA LEU A 163 22.40 10.33 30.87
C LEU A 163 22.96 8.93 30.59
N ILE A 164 22.53 8.29 29.51
CA ILE A 164 23.03 6.97 29.08
C ILE A 164 24.50 7.04 28.69
N ALA A 165 24.97 8.15 28.11
CA ALA A 165 26.37 8.34 27.76
C ALA A 165 27.27 8.65 28.98
N TRP A 166 26.70 9.11 30.09
CA TRP A 166 27.42 9.34 31.35
C TRP A 166 27.62 8.02 32.11
N LEU A 167 26.56 7.22 32.26
CA LEU A 167 26.55 5.95 32.98
C LEU A 167 27.40 4.87 32.31
#